data_AF-B7BGT7-F1
#
_entry.id   AF-B7BGT7-F1
#
_cell.length_a   1.000
_cell.length_b   1.000
_cell.length_c   1.000
_cell.angle_alpha   90.00
_cell.angle_beta   90.00
_cell.angle_gamma   90.00
#
_symmetry.space_group_name_H-M   'P 1'
#
loop_
_entity.id
_entity.type
_entity.pdbx_description
1 polymer ?
#
loop_
_entity_poly.entity_id
_entity_poly.type
_entity_poly.pdbx_seq_one_letter_code
_entity_poly.pdbx_strand_id
1 'polypeptide(L)'
;MEYADSNKKELEQVLKHYANDSLKLEAAKFLIRNMPAHFFYQQGREMDSIKHVLTFTDSHHYLDPKHIQKWGNYSYVDLPKIHDVQIITAEYLIENIDLAFEQWHKRPWGKYLSFHDFCEYLLPYRVGNEPLENWRKLYSATFSPLLDSIYTGSDVLEAANLVRNILKEPQFRHCTAFSLPNLGALYLIDNRFGNCRDFADLFTYVCRSIGIPCMEETNVRHYHTWNVIKDTTGMDIPFWYNTWTTFRGDTRIGDFRCGKIYRKMYALQIEEARKYVD
;
A
#
# COMPACT_ATOMS: atom_id res chain seq x y z
N MET A 1 -2.62 -3.30 -23.08
CA MET A 1 -3.32 -2.27 -23.85
C MET A 1 -4.68 -2.74 -24.35
N GLU A 2 -4.88 -4.02 -24.68
CA GLU A 2 -6.18 -4.55 -25.13
C GLU A 2 -7.32 -4.32 -24.13
N TYR A 3 -7.05 -4.42 -22.83
CA TYR A 3 -8.03 -4.19 -21.76
C TYR A 3 -8.35 -2.72 -21.47
N ALA A 4 -7.73 -1.76 -22.15
CA ALA A 4 -7.85 -0.34 -21.83
C ALA A 4 -9.08 0.34 -22.46
N ASP A 5 -9.79 -0.34 -23.38
CA ASP A 5 -10.94 0.22 -24.11
C ASP A 5 -10.68 1.65 -24.64
N SER A 6 -11.51 2.62 -24.26
CA SER A 6 -11.36 4.04 -24.61
C SER A 6 -10.18 4.73 -23.91
N ASN A 7 -9.69 4.19 -22.78
CA ASN A 7 -8.62 4.73 -21.97
C ASN A 7 -7.21 4.48 -22.53
N LYS A 8 -7.11 3.74 -23.64
CA LYS A 8 -5.84 3.47 -24.33
C LYS A 8 -5.01 4.75 -24.57
N LYS A 9 -5.66 5.87 -24.89
CA LYS A 9 -5.01 7.16 -25.17
C LYS A 9 -4.26 7.72 -23.97
N GLU A 10 -4.80 7.59 -22.76
CA GLU A 10 -4.14 8.02 -21.52
C GLU A 10 -2.84 7.23 -21.30
N LEU A 11 -2.89 5.91 -21.48
CA LEU A 11 -1.72 5.04 -21.29
C LEU A 11 -0.64 5.30 -22.36
N GLU A 12 -1.03 5.55 -23.62
CA GLU A 12 -0.11 5.96 -24.69
C GLU A 12 0.54 7.31 -24.40
N GLN A 13 -0.20 8.24 -23.81
CA GLN A 13 0.32 9.54 -23.40
C GLN A 13 1.42 9.40 -22.34
N VAL A 14 1.27 8.50 -21.36
CA VAL A 14 2.33 8.22 -20.37
C VAL A 14 3.60 7.71 -21.06
N LEU A 15 3.48 6.74 -21.97
CA LEU A 15 4.63 6.19 -22.69
C LEU A 15 5.33 7.25 -23.56
N LYS A 16 4.54 8.10 -24.24
CA LYS A 16 5.08 9.22 -25.02
C LYS A 16 5.77 10.26 -24.15
N HIS A 17 5.22 10.56 -22.98
CA HIS A 17 5.80 11.52 -22.04
C HIS A 17 7.22 11.11 -21.62
N TYR A 18 7.44 9.83 -21.34
CA TYR A 18 8.75 9.30 -20.94
C TYR A 18 9.61 8.78 -22.10
N ALA A 19 9.29 9.08 -23.36
CA ALA A 19 10.01 8.52 -24.52
C ALA A 19 11.53 8.79 -24.51
N ASN A 20 11.97 9.88 -23.86
CA ASN A 20 13.38 10.27 -23.75
C ASN A 20 14.01 9.94 -22.38
N ASP A 21 13.27 9.30 -21.47
CA ASP A 21 13.76 8.83 -20.16
C ASP A 21 13.60 7.31 -20.11
N SER A 22 14.66 6.60 -20.48
CA SER A 22 14.61 5.13 -20.59
C SER A 22 14.19 4.44 -19.29
N LEU A 23 14.58 4.97 -18.13
CA LEU A 23 14.33 4.33 -16.85
C LEU A 23 12.88 4.56 -16.40
N LYS A 24 12.37 5.79 -16.52
CA LYS A 24 10.95 6.08 -16.25
C LYS A 24 10.03 5.43 -17.27
N LEU A 25 10.45 5.30 -18.52
CA LEU A 25 9.69 4.59 -19.55
C LEU A 25 9.52 3.11 -19.20
N GLU A 26 10.58 2.45 -18.72
CA GLU A 26 10.47 1.06 -18.25
C GLU A 26 9.58 0.93 -17.00
N ALA A 27 9.60 1.91 -16.09
CA ALA A 27 8.71 1.94 -14.93
C ALA A 27 7.23 2.11 -15.35
N ALA A 28 6.96 3.01 -16.32
CA ALA A 28 5.64 3.17 -16.90
C ALA A 28 5.14 1.89 -17.58
N LYS A 29 5.99 1.22 -18.36
CA LYS A 29 5.68 -0.07 -18.98
C LYS A 29 5.40 -1.15 -17.93
N PHE A 30 6.18 -1.20 -16.85
CA PHE A 30 5.96 -2.12 -15.74
C PHE A 30 4.57 -1.92 -15.12
N LEU A 31 4.18 -0.68 -14.82
CA LEU A 31 2.85 -0.38 -14.28
C LEU A 31 1.74 -0.78 -15.27
N ILE A 32 1.81 -0.28 -16.50
CA ILE A 32 0.79 -0.50 -17.54
C ILE A 32 0.59 -1.98 -17.86
N ARG A 33 1.67 -2.78 -17.90
CA ARG A 33 1.59 -4.20 -18.22
C ARG A 33 0.86 -5.01 -17.14
N ASN A 34 1.02 -4.64 -15.87
CA ASN A 34 0.42 -5.36 -14.73
C ASN A 34 -0.95 -4.78 -14.32
N MET A 35 -1.26 -3.56 -14.76
CA MET A 35 -2.53 -2.85 -14.55
C MET A 35 -3.83 -3.65 -14.72
N PRO A 36 -3.96 -4.58 -15.69
CA PRO A 36 -5.22 -5.31 -15.88
C PRO A 36 -5.70 -6.12 -14.66
N ALA A 37 -4.79 -6.51 -13.77
CA ALA A 37 -5.12 -7.21 -12.52
C ALA A 37 -5.71 -6.31 -11.42
N HIS A 38 -5.63 -4.99 -11.61
CA HIS A 38 -5.90 -4.01 -10.57
C HIS A 38 -7.26 -3.35 -10.80
N PHE A 39 -8.08 -3.36 -9.74
CA PHE A 39 -9.43 -2.82 -9.72
C PHE A 39 -9.80 -2.36 -8.30
N PHE A 40 -10.89 -1.62 -8.17
CA PHE A 40 -11.54 -1.37 -6.90
C PHE A 40 -13.04 -1.66 -7.02
N TYR A 41 -13.69 -1.91 -5.87
CA TYR A 41 -15.13 -2.11 -5.84
C TYR A 41 -15.85 -0.76 -5.96
N GLN A 42 -16.94 -0.72 -6.72
CA GLN A 42 -17.75 0.48 -6.88
C GLN A 42 -18.15 1.05 -5.51
N GLN A 43 -17.86 2.33 -5.30
CA GLN A 43 -18.18 3.01 -4.04
C GLN A 43 -19.67 3.39 -3.98
N GLY A 44 -20.21 3.62 -2.78
CA GLY A 44 -21.61 3.96 -2.61
C GLY A 44 -22.03 4.26 -1.18
N ARG A 45 -23.25 4.78 -1.03
CA ARG A 45 -23.77 5.34 0.24
C ARG A 45 -23.72 4.39 1.43
N GLU A 46 -23.96 3.10 1.21
CA GLU A 46 -23.91 2.10 2.29
C GLU A 46 -22.49 1.93 2.82
N MET A 47 -21.51 1.73 1.94
CA MET A 47 -20.11 1.65 2.33
C MET A 47 -19.62 2.94 2.99
N ASP A 48 -20.03 4.10 2.48
CA ASP A 48 -19.69 5.39 3.09
C ASP A 48 -20.29 5.51 4.50
N SER A 49 -21.53 5.03 4.69
CA SER A 49 -22.18 4.99 5.99
C SER A 49 -21.44 4.06 6.96
N ILE A 50 -20.96 2.92 6.50
CA ILE A 50 -20.18 1.97 7.32
C ILE A 50 -18.83 2.57 7.67
N LYS A 51 -18.10 3.16 6.71
CA LYS A 51 -16.85 3.89 6.96
C LYS A 51 -17.06 5.04 7.96
N HIS A 52 -18.18 5.74 7.89
CA HIS A 52 -18.50 6.77 8.86
C HIS A 52 -18.77 6.18 10.25
N VAL A 53 -19.54 5.10 10.35
CA VAL A 53 -19.77 4.37 11.61
C VAL A 53 -18.47 3.93 12.27
N LEU A 54 -17.48 3.49 11.48
CA LEU A 54 -16.18 3.06 11.99
C LEU A 54 -15.44 4.16 12.76
N THR A 55 -15.73 5.43 12.52
CA THR A 55 -15.07 6.53 13.25
C THR A 55 -15.62 6.69 14.68
N PHE A 56 -16.84 6.20 14.96
CA PHE A 56 -17.50 6.27 16.26
C PHE A 56 -17.24 5.01 17.09
N THR A 57 -16.09 4.99 17.76
CA THR A 57 -15.79 3.98 18.75
C THR A 57 -15.69 4.60 20.14
N ASP A 58 -15.96 3.78 21.16
CA ASP A 58 -15.76 4.18 22.55
C ASP A 58 -14.26 4.27 22.89
N SER A 59 -13.96 4.59 24.16
CA SER A 59 -12.58 4.70 24.66
C SER A 59 -11.78 3.39 24.61
N HIS A 60 -12.44 2.24 24.37
CA HIS A 60 -11.83 0.93 24.22
C HIS A 60 -11.82 0.46 22.75
N HIS A 61 -12.16 1.35 21.81
CA HIS A 61 -12.24 1.07 20.38
C HIS A 61 -13.36 0.09 19.97
N TYR A 62 -14.37 -0.09 20.82
CA TYR A 62 -15.55 -0.90 20.48
C TYR A 62 -16.62 -0.05 19.79
N LEU A 63 -17.31 -0.67 18.82
CA LEU A 63 -18.47 -0.08 18.15
C LEU A 63 -19.74 -0.32 18.96
N ASP A 64 -20.67 0.63 18.89
CA ASP A 64 -22.01 0.46 19.46
C ASP A 64 -22.71 -0.76 18.81
N PRO A 65 -23.23 -1.71 19.61
CA PRO A 65 -23.91 -2.90 19.10
C PRO A 65 -25.02 -2.62 18.09
N LYS A 66 -25.69 -1.46 18.15
CA LYS A 66 -26.73 -1.08 17.17
C LYS A 66 -26.18 -0.99 15.74
N HIS A 67 -24.92 -0.57 15.60
CA HIS A 67 -24.25 -0.46 14.32
C HIS A 67 -23.83 -1.83 13.78
N ILE A 68 -23.37 -2.70 14.68
CA ILE A 68 -23.06 -4.10 14.34
C ILE A 68 -24.33 -4.82 13.87
N GLN A 69 -25.44 -4.65 14.58
CA GLN A 69 -26.73 -5.25 14.19
C GLN A 69 -27.20 -4.75 12.82
N LYS A 70 -27.05 -3.44 12.54
CA LYS A 70 -27.49 -2.85 11.28
C LYS A 70 -26.63 -3.26 10.08
N TRP A 71 -25.30 -3.28 10.26
CA TRP A 71 -24.35 -3.40 9.14
C TRP A 71 -23.54 -4.70 9.13
N GLY A 72 -23.66 -5.56 10.13
CA GLY A 72 -22.85 -6.77 10.27
C GLY A 72 -23.00 -7.78 9.14
N ASN A 73 -24.12 -7.74 8.39
CA ASN A 73 -24.37 -8.59 7.23
C ASN A 73 -24.00 -7.90 5.89
N TYR A 74 -23.45 -6.69 5.93
CA TYR A 74 -23.02 -6.01 4.71
C TYR A 74 -21.90 -6.79 4.03
N SER A 75 -21.98 -6.89 2.70
CA SER A 75 -20.97 -7.51 1.86
C SER A 75 -20.71 -6.65 0.64
N TYR A 76 -19.43 -6.40 0.36
CA TYR A 76 -18.99 -5.64 -0.81
C TYR A 76 -18.62 -6.54 -2.01
N VAL A 77 -18.61 -7.86 -1.82
CA VAL A 77 -18.01 -8.81 -2.79
C VAL A 77 -18.73 -8.86 -4.13
N ASP A 78 -20.04 -8.57 -4.12
CA ASP A 78 -20.90 -8.56 -5.31
C ASP A 78 -20.97 -7.18 -5.98
N LEU A 79 -20.31 -6.16 -5.42
CA LEU A 79 -20.26 -4.85 -6.03
C LEU A 79 -19.48 -4.89 -7.35
N PRO A 80 -19.88 -4.10 -8.36
CA PRO A 80 -19.14 -4.01 -9.61
C PRO A 80 -17.68 -3.63 -9.39
N LYS A 81 -16.78 -4.25 -10.17
CA LYS A 81 -15.35 -3.92 -10.17
C LYS A 81 -15.08 -2.86 -11.23
N ILE A 82 -14.37 -1.80 -10.84
CA ILE A 82 -13.89 -0.75 -11.74
C ILE A 82 -12.39 -0.98 -11.93
N HIS A 83 -11.98 -1.31 -13.14
CA HIS A 83 -10.59 -1.64 -13.45
C HIS A 83 -9.76 -0.38 -13.73
N ASP A 84 -8.57 -0.31 -13.13
CA ASP A 84 -7.71 0.88 -13.25
C ASP A 84 -7.35 1.14 -14.72
N VAL A 85 -7.08 0.08 -15.48
CA VAL A 85 -6.70 0.16 -16.90
C VAL A 85 -7.72 0.90 -17.76
N GLN A 86 -8.99 0.95 -17.33
CA GLN A 86 -10.09 1.60 -18.02
C GLN A 86 -10.35 3.05 -17.58
N ILE A 87 -9.79 3.51 -16.46
CA ILE A 87 -10.15 4.81 -15.89
C ILE A 87 -8.96 5.68 -15.44
N ILE A 88 -7.77 5.11 -15.29
CA ILE A 88 -6.60 5.84 -14.78
C ILE A 88 -6.11 6.85 -15.82
N THR A 89 -5.78 8.06 -15.37
CA THR A 89 -5.34 9.15 -16.24
C THR A 89 -3.82 9.17 -16.40
N ALA A 90 -3.35 9.76 -17.49
CA ALA A 90 -1.94 9.98 -17.74
C ALA A 90 -1.32 10.88 -16.67
N GLU A 91 -2.04 11.94 -16.29
CA GLU A 91 -1.63 12.88 -15.23
C GLU A 91 -1.35 12.16 -13.91
N TYR A 92 -2.26 11.28 -13.48
CA TYR A 92 -2.11 10.53 -12.24
C TYR A 92 -0.88 9.62 -12.27
N LEU A 93 -0.70 8.87 -13.36
CA LEU A 93 0.43 7.94 -13.49
C LEU A 93 1.77 8.65 -13.57
N ILE A 94 1.85 9.75 -14.33
CA ILE A 94 3.06 10.57 -14.47
C ILE A 94 3.44 11.15 -13.10
N GLU A 95 2.49 11.75 -12.37
CA GLU A 95 2.79 12.29 -11.03
C GLU A 95 3.24 11.21 -10.06
N ASN A 96 2.60 10.03 -10.06
CA ASN A 96 3.03 8.91 -9.21
C ASN A 96 4.46 8.44 -9.55
N ILE A 97 4.78 8.27 -10.84
CA ILE A 97 6.11 7.85 -11.30
C ILE A 97 7.15 8.89 -10.87
N ASP A 98 6.91 10.16 -11.14
CA ASP A 98 7.86 11.23 -10.81
C ASP A 98 8.13 11.32 -9.31
N LEU A 99 7.08 11.28 -8.48
CA LEU A 99 7.22 11.28 -7.02
C LEU A 99 7.94 10.04 -6.50
N ALA A 100 7.71 8.86 -7.09
CA ALA A 100 8.42 7.64 -6.70
C ALA A 100 9.92 7.74 -7.02
N PHE A 101 10.28 8.24 -8.21
CA PHE A 101 11.68 8.45 -8.61
C PHE A 101 12.36 9.52 -7.76
N GLU A 102 11.67 10.62 -7.44
CA GLU A 102 12.19 11.66 -6.56
C GLU A 102 12.62 11.06 -5.21
N GLN A 103 11.73 10.28 -4.57
CA GLN A 103 12.04 9.67 -3.28
C GLN A 103 13.10 8.58 -3.39
N TRP A 104 13.09 7.79 -4.47
CA TRP A 104 14.11 6.77 -4.70
C TRP A 104 15.52 7.37 -4.81
N HIS A 105 15.67 8.50 -5.48
CA HIS A 105 16.96 9.19 -5.63
C HIS A 105 17.33 10.08 -4.43
N LYS A 106 16.34 10.63 -3.73
CA LYS A 106 16.56 11.47 -2.53
C LYS A 106 17.16 10.67 -1.38
N ARG A 107 16.77 9.41 -1.21
CA ARG A 107 17.10 8.62 -0.01
C ARG A 107 18.44 7.89 -0.13
N PRO A 108 19.29 7.90 0.91
CA PRO A 108 20.64 7.33 0.87
C PRO A 108 20.66 5.80 0.69
N TRP A 109 19.57 5.12 1.07
CA TRP A 109 19.40 3.67 0.85
C TRP A 109 18.90 3.32 -0.56
N GLY A 110 18.41 4.30 -1.33
CA GLY A 110 17.87 4.06 -2.67
C GLY A 110 18.89 3.45 -3.64
N LYS A 111 20.17 3.77 -3.48
CA LYS A 111 21.28 3.20 -4.28
C LYS A 111 21.51 1.69 -4.11
N TYR A 112 20.95 1.08 -3.05
CA TYR A 112 21.04 -0.36 -2.82
C TYR A 112 19.83 -1.12 -3.38
N LEU A 113 18.83 -0.41 -3.89
CA LEU A 113 17.67 -1.04 -4.54
C LEU A 113 17.98 -1.27 -6.01
N SER A 114 17.72 -2.50 -6.46
CA SER A 114 17.65 -2.75 -7.90
C SER A 114 16.45 -2.02 -8.51
N PHE A 115 16.46 -1.83 -9.84
CA PHE A 115 15.27 -1.32 -10.53
C PHE A 115 14.04 -2.21 -10.29
N HIS A 116 14.23 -3.53 -10.18
CA HIS A 116 13.15 -4.45 -9.86
C HIS A 116 12.59 -4.21 -8.45
N ASP A 117 13.46 -4.03 -7.44
CA ASP A 117 13.02 -3.68 -6.09
C ASP A 117 12.28 -2.33 -6.09
N PHE A 118 12.76 -1.33 -6.83
CA PHE A 118 12.06 -0.06 -6.98
C PHE A 118 10.63 -0.25 -7.53
N CYS A 119 10.48 -1.05 -8.58
CA CYS A 119 9.20 -1.32 -9.25
C CYS A 119 8.15 -1.97 -8.32
N GLU A 120 8.58 -2.76 -7.34
CA GLU A 120 7.67 -3.50 -6.45
C GLU A 120 7.50 -2.80 -5.08
N TYR A 121 8.56 -2.23 -4.52
CA TYR A 121 8.58 -1.70 -3.16
C TYR A 121 8.25 -0.21 -3.07
N LEU A 122 8.39 0.57 -4.15
CA LEU A 122 8.26 2.03 -4.12
C LEU A 122 7.30 2.57 -5.18
N LEU A 123 7.44 2.11 -6.42
CA LEU A 123 6.70 2.58 -7.59
C LEU A 123 5.17 2.39 -7.52
N PRO A 124 4.61 1.29 -6.96
CA PRO A 124 3.18 1.02 -7.10
C PRO A 124 2.31 2.11 -6.48
N TYR A 125 1.36 2.62 -7.25
CA TYR A 125 0.40 3.66 -6.82
C TYR A 125 -0.72 3.09 -5.94
N ARG A 126 -0.72 1.79 -5.65
CA ARG A 126 -1.73 1.12 -4.84
C ARG A 126 -1.17 -0.04 -4.04
N VAL A 127 -1.93 -0.51 -3.04
CA VAL A 127 -1.57 -1.65 -2.17
C VAL A 127 -2.53 -2.84 -2.33
N GLY A 128 -3.78 -2.59 -2.70
CA GLY A 128 -4.80 -3.63 -2.84
C GLY A 128 -5.91 -3.22 -3.79
N ASN A 129 -7.17 -3.30 -3.34
CA ASN A 129 -8.35 -2.93 -4.13
C ASN A 129 -9.04 -1.64 -3.65
N GLU A 130 -8.26 -0.73 -3.07
CA GLU A 130 -8.72 0.58 -2.61
C GLU A 130 -9.11 1.48 -3.79
N PRO A 131 -9.98 2.49 -3.59
CA PRO A 131 -10.24 3.51 -4.60
C PRO A 131 -8.97 4.21 -5.07
N LEU A 132 -8.92 4.59 -6.35
CA LEU A 132 -7.83 5.43 -6.85
C LEU A 132 -7.88 6.81 -6.19
N GLU A 133 -6.83 7.12 -5.44
CA GLU A 133 -6.68 8.38 -4.72
C GLU A 133 -5.28 8.95 -4.95
N ASN A 134 -5.16 10.27 -5.01
CA ASN A 134 -3.87 10.93 -5.12
C ASN A 134 -3.20 11.07 -3.75
N TRP A 135 -2.79 9.94 -3.19
CA TRP A 135 -2.28 9.85 -1.83
C TRP A 135 -0.80 10.17 -1.72
N ARG A 136 0.02 9.80 -2.72
CA ARG A 136 1.49 9.84 -2.61
C ARG A 136 2.00 11.24 -2.33
N LYS A 137 1.43 12.24 -3.01
CA LYS A 137 1.79 13.65 -2.83
C LYS A 137 1.47 14.13 -1.41
N LEU A 138 0.25 13.87 -0.94
CA LEU A 138 -0.19 14.24 0.40
C LEU A 138 0.71 13.59 1.46
N TYR A 139 0.90 12.27 1.38
CA TYR A 139 1.70 11.53 2.34
C TYR A 139 3.17 11.98 2.32
N SER A 140 3.75 12.24 1.15
CA SER A 140 5.12 12.76 1.04
C SER A 140 5.24 14.13 1.71
N ALA A 141 4.31 15.05 1.43
CA ALA A 141 4.28 16.38 2.04
C ALA A 141 4.08 16.33 3.57
N THR A 142 3.31 15.37 4.07
CA THR A 142 3.10 15.17 5.50
C THR A 142 4.31 14.57 6.20
N PHE A 143 4.88 13.48 5.66
CA PHE A 143 5.86 12.66 6.40
C PHE A 143 7.33 12.91 6.02
N SER A 144 7.63 13.38 4.81
CA SER A 144 9.02 13.65 4.42
C SER A 144 9.67 14.71 5.32
N PRO A 145 9.05 15.88 5.59
CA PRO A 145 9.67 16.88 6.46
C PRO A 145 9.90 16.37 7.89
N LEU A 146 8.96 15.56 8.40
CA LEU A 146 9.05 14.97 9.73
C LEU A 146 10.27 14.05 9.82
N LEU A 147 10.44 13.12 8.88
CA LEU A 147 11.62 12.25 8.84
C LEU A 147 12.91 13.06 8.65
N ASP A 148 12.93 14.01 7.72
CA ASP A 148 14.12 14.81 7.39
C ASP A 148 14.60 15.64 8.60
N SER A 149 13.68 16.06 9.48
CA SER A 149 14.02 16.81 10.70
C SER A 149 14.65 15.97 11.82
N ILE A 150 14.45 14.65 11.82
CA ILE A 150 14.89 13.76 12.91
C ILE A 150 15.93 12.72 12.45
N TYR A 151 16.13 12.57 11.13
CA TYR A 151 17.02 11.55 10.58
C TYR A 151 17.77 12.02 9.34
N THR A 152 19.09 12.00 9.44
CA THR A 152 20.03 12.27 8.33
C THR A 152 20.95 11.08 8.03
N GLY A 153 20.73 9.96 8.71
CA GLY A 153 21.50 8.73 8.55
C GLY A 153 21.15 7.97 7.27
N SER A 154 21.73 6.77 7.13
CA SER A 154 21.60 5.94 5.92
C SER A 154 21.01 4.55 6.16
N ASP A 155 20.63 4.24 7.40
CA ASP A 155 20.00 2.98 7.77
C ASP A 155 18.48 3.06 7.55
N VAL A 156 17.99 2.27 6.60
CA VAL A 156 16.58 2.22 6.23
C VAL A 156 15.69 1.67 7.35
N LEU A 157 16.19 0.76 8.19
CA LEU A 157 15.44 0.21 9.32
C LEU A 157 15.34 1.22 10.45
N GLU A 158 16.39 2.01 10.69
CA GLU A 158 16.33 3.11 11.65
C GLU A 158 15.31 4.16 11.21
N ALA A 159 15.32 4.56 9.93
CA ALA A 159 14.31 5.45 9.36
C ALA A 159 12.89 4.87 9.52
N ALA A 160 12.69 3.59 9.21
CA ALA A 160 11.38 2.92 9.36
C ALA A 160 10.91 2.89 10.83
N ASN A 161 11.81 2.64 11.79
CA ASN A 161 11.49 2.67 13.22
C ASN A 161 11.12 4.07 13.71
N LEU A 162 11.77 5.12 13.20
CA LEU A 162 11.43 6.52 13.51
C LEU A 162 10.06 6.91 12.95
N VAL A 163 9.76 6.52 11.71
CA VAL A 163 8.44 6.71 11.09
C VAL A 163 7.36 5.98 11.88
N ARG A 164 7.66 4.75 12.32
CA ARG A 164 6.80 4.04 13.27
C ARG A 164 6.54 4.88 14.52
N ASN A 165 7.55 5.50 15.13
CA ASN A 165 7.32 6.31 16.32
C ASN A 165 6.45 7.55 16.04
N ILE A 166 6.61 8.20 14.88
CA ILE A 166 5.75 9.31 14.45
C ILE A 166 4.29 8.85 14.35
N LEU A 167 4.05 7.68 13.77
CA LEU A 167 2.70 7.19 13.54
C LEU A 167 1.96 6.73 14.79
N LYS A 168 2.64 6.60 15.96
CA LYS A 168 1.98 6.19 17.22
C LYS A 168 0.88 7.16 17.65
N GLU A 169 0.98 8.43 17.25
CA GLU A 169 0.00 9.45 17.56
C GLU A 169 -0.51 10.14 16.27
N PRO A 170 -1.83 10.17 16.01
CA PRO A 170 -2.88 9.51 16.79
C PRO A 170 -2.84 7.99 16.65
N GLN A 171 -3.19 7.28 17.72
CA GLN A 171 -3.19 5.82 17.78
C GLN A 171 -4.12 5.19 16.73
N PHE A 172 -3.65 4.10 16.11
CA PHE A 172 -4.49 3.29 15.25
C PHE A 172 -5.47 2.42 16.05
N ARG A 173 -6.75 2.54 15.70
CA ARG A 173 -7.85 1.84 16.37
C ARG A 173 -8.17 0.56 15.63
N HIS A 174 -7.87 -0.58 16.24
CA HIS A 174 -8.09 -1.88 15.65
C HIS A 174 -9.56 -2.29 15.74
N CYS A 175 -10.16 -2.68 14.62
CA CYS A 175 -11.52 -3.20 14.56
C CYS A 175 -11.70 -4.15 13.38
N THR A 176 -12.41 -5.25 13.65
CA THR A 176 -12.73 -6.31 12.68
C THR A 176 -14.22 -6.51 12.51
N ALA A 177 -15.05 -5.55 12.93
CA ALA A 177 -16.51 -5.70 12.99
C ALA A 177 -17.18 -5.77 11.63
N PHE A 178 -16.57 -5.19 10.58
CA PHE A 178 -17.14 -5.17 9.24
C PHE A 178 -16.14 -5.70 8.21
N SER A 179 -16.66 -6.41 7.23
CA SER A 179 -15.91 -6.82 6.04
C SER A 179 -15.98 -5.73 5.00
N LEU A 180 -14.87 -5.04 4.75
CA LEU A 180 -14.74 -3.97 3.75
C LEU A 180 -13.57 -4.27 2.78
N PRO A 181 -13.62 -3.75 1.54
CA PRO A 181 -12.44 -3.76 0.67
C PRO A 181 -11.31 -2.94 1.31
N ASN A 182 -10.12 -2.92 0.71
CA ASN A 182 -9.07 -2.01 1.15
C ASN A 182 -9.62 -0.58 1.24
N LEU A 183 -9.33 0.07 2.36
CA LEU A 183 -9.76 1.44 2.59
C LEU A 183 -8.89 2.41 1.79
N GLY A 184 -9.45 3.55 1.38
CA GLY A 184 -8.70 4.59 0.71
C GLY A 184 -7.57 5.14 1.60
N ALA A 185 -6.42 5.41 1.00
CA ALA A 185 -5.28 6.00 1.68
C ALA A 185 -5.63 7.33 2.36
N LEU A 186 -6.47 8.16 1.75
CA LEU A 186 -6.92 9.43 2.34
C LEU A 186 -7.77 9.18 3.59
N TYR A 187 -8.69 8.22 3.51
CA TYR A 187 -9.49 7.83 4.68
C TYR A 187 -8.61 7.29 5.83
N LEU A 188 -7.60 6.46 5.50
CA LEU A 188 -6.67 5.91 6.50
C LEU A 188 -5.79 7.00 7.15
N ILE A 189 -5.45 8.07 6.41
CA ILE A 189 -4.64 9.14 6.97
C ILE A 189 -5.36 9.90 8.09
N ASP A 190 -6.65 10.14 7.88
CA ASP A 190 -7.48 10.97 8.74
C ASP A 190 -8.08 10.19 9.92
N ASN A 191 -8.42 8.91 9.72
CA ASN A 191 -9.25 8.17 10.68
C ASN A 191 -8.50 7.12 11.52
N ARG A 192 -7.34 6.63 11.04
CA ARG A 192 -6.49 5.63 11.70
C ARG A 192 -7.28 4.43 12.25
N PHE A 193 -8.02 3.76 11.37
CA PHE A 193 -8.99 2.76 11.79
C PHE A 193 -9.03 1.57 10.83
N GLY A 194 -9.14 0.35 11.36
CA GLY A 194 -9.38 -0.85 10.56
C GLY A 194 -8.78 -2.11 11.16
N ASN A 195 -8.62 -3.14 10.35
CA ASN A 195 -8.01 -4.41 10.74
C ASN A 195 -6.48 -4.43 10.48
N CYS A 196 -5.85 -5.59 10.62
CA CYS A 196 -4.40 -5.71 10.40
C CYS A 196 -3.93 -5.39 8.97
N ARG A 197 -4.78 -5.61 7.95
CA ARG A 197 -4.51 -5.20 6.57
C ARG A 197 -4.52 -3.69 6.47
N ASP A 198 -5.57 -3.03 6.95
CA ASP A 198 -5.72 -1.57 6.82
C ASP A 198 -4.61 -0.82 7.59
N PHE A 199 -4.12 -1.42 8.66
CA PHE A 199 -2.93 -0.98 9.39
C PHE A 199 -1.64 -1.10 8.55
N ALA A 200 -1.45 -2.25 7.90
CA ALA A 200 -0.30 -2.49 7.03
C ALA A 200 -0.35 -1.58 5.79
N ASP A 201 -1.53 -1.39 5.18
CA ASP A 201 -1.78 -0.48 4.06
C ASP A 201 -1.31 0.94 4.41
N LEU A 202 -1.73 1.47 5.57
CA LEU A 202 -1.33 2.80 6.04
C LEU A 202 0.20 2.92 6.11
N PHE A 203 0.88 1.97 6.73
CA PHE A 203 2.34 2.01 6.86
C PHE A 203 3.04 1.88 5.51
N THR A 204 2.49 1.07 4.59
CA THR A 204 2.97 0.94 3.21
C THR A 204 2.90 2.29 2.49
N TYR A 205 1.78 3.01 2.57
CA TYR A 205 1.66 4.34 1.95
C TYR A 205 2.68 5.32 2.49
N VAL A 206 2.83 5.41 3.81
CA VAL A 206 3.82 6.30 4.45
C VAL A 206 5.23 5.97 4.02
N CYS A 207 5.61 4.69 4.05
CA CYS A 207 6.94 4.27 3.66
C CYS A 207 7.23 4.59 2.19
N ARG A 208 6.33 4.21 1.29
CA ARG A 208 6.48 4.44 -0.15
C ARG A 208 6.52 5.93 -0.51
N SER A 209 5.75 6.77 0.17
CA SER A 209 5.72 8.21 -0.09
C SER A 209 7.00 8.93 0.33
N ILE A 210 7.81 8.35 1.22
CA ILE A 210 9.08 8.93 1.70
C ILE A 210 10.30 8.10 1.29
N GLY A 211 10.12 7.15 0.35
CA GLY A 211 11.21 6.38 -0.23
C GLY A 211 11.72 5.21 0.60
N ILE A 212 11.02 4.81 1.67
CA ILE A 212 11.33 3.57 2.40
C ILE A 212 10.70 2.39 1.63
N PRO A 213 11.50 1.44 1.12
CA PRO A 213 11.02 0.31 0.33
C PRO A 213 10.21 -0.65 1.20
N CYS A 214 8.90 -0.69 0.99
CA CYS A 214 7.95 -1.39 1.85
C CYS A 214 6.92 -2.18 1.03
N MET A 215 6.63 -3.39 1.49
CA MET A 215 5.57 -4.26 0.97
C MET A 215 4.84 -4.96 2.10
N GLU A 216 3.84 -5.76 1.72
CA GLU A 216 3.01 -6.51 2.65
C GLU A 216 3.15 -8.01 2.43
N GLU A 217 3.18 -8.73 3.55
CA GLU A 217 3.08 -10.17 3.60
C GLU A 217 1.84 -10.59 4.36
N THR A 218 1.21 -11.66 3.91
CA THR A 218 -0.01 -12.20 4.51
C THR A 218 0.16 -13.69 4.80
N ASN A 219 -0.15 -14.07 6.04
CA ASN A 219 -0.32 -15.46 6.45
C ASN A 219 -1.76 -15.92 6.18
N VAL A 220 -1.93 -16.84 5.23
CA VAL A 220 -3.25 -17.32 4.81
C VAL A 220 -3.99 -18.09 5.91
N ARG A 221 -3.26 -18.73 6.83
CA ARG A 221 -3.87 -19.56 7.87
C ARG A 221 -4.63 -18.74 8.92
N HIS A 222 -4.16 -17.53 9.21
CA HIS A 222 -4.71 -16.68 10.27
C HIS A 222 -5.19 -15.32 9.75
N TYR A 223 -5.24 -15.15 8.42
CA TYR A 223 -5.63 -13.90 7.75
C TYR A 223 -4.92 -12.67 8.32
N HIS A 224 -3.62 -12.81 8.61
CA HIS A 224 -2.85 -11.76 9.23
C HIS A 224 -1.86 -11.14 8.24
N THR A 225 -1.82 -9.80 8.19
CA THR A 225 -0.97 -9.04 7.28
C THR A 225 0.00 -8.17 8.08
N TRP A 226 1.26 -8.13 7.65
CA TRP A 226 2.31 -7.27 8.20
C TRP A 226 3.14 -6.65 7.09
N ASN A 227 3.96 -5.67 7.44
CA ASN A 227 4.86 -5.00 6.50
C ASN A 227 6.23 -5.67 6.46
N VAL A 228 6.93 -5.47 5.36
CA VAL A 228 8.31 -5.91 5.17
C VAL A 228 9.11 -4.75 4.61
N ILE A 229 10.28 -4.49 5.18
CA ILE A 229 11.22 -3.47 4.70
C ILE A 229 12.38 -4.15 3.99
N LYS A 230 12.70 -3.67 2.78
CA LYS A 230 13.92 -4.09 2.07
C LYS A 230 15.13 -3.39 2.71
N ASP A 231 15.96 -4.15 3.40
CA ASP A 231 17.20 -3.64 3.99
C ASP A 231 18.28 -3.41 2.92
N THR A 232 19.26 -2.57 3.23
CA THR A 232 20.40 -2.29 2.36
C THR A 232 21.30 -3.50 2.11
N THR A 233 21.15 -4.57 2.89
CA THR A 233 21.76 -5.88 2.66
C THR A 233 21.07 -6.70 1.56
N GLY A 234 19.93 -6.24 1.05
CA GLY A 234 19.09 -6.97 0.10
C GLY A 234 18.11 -7.96 0.78
N MET A 235 18.19 -8.11 2.11
CA MET A 235 17.25 -8.93 2.87
C MET A 235 15.92 -8.21 3.10
N ASP A 236 14.86 -8.99 3.15
CA ASP A 236 13.54 -8.55 3.54
C ASP A 236 13.32 -8.78 5.03
N ILE A 237 13.09 -7.70 5.76
CA ILE A 237 12.95 -7.72 7.22
C ILE A 237 11.49 -7.51 7.60
N PRO A 238 10.84 -8.48 8.27
CA PRO A 238 9.49 -8.30 8.81
C PRO A 238 9.42 -7.09 9.74
N PHE A 239 8.38 -6.29 9.57
CA PHE A 239 8.22 -5.01 10.25
C PHE A 239 6.81 -4.84 10.80
N TRP A 240 6.74 -4.52 12.08
CA TRP A 240 5.51 -4.35 12.83
C TRP A 240 5.44 -2.95 13.40
N TYR A 241 4.61 -2.10 12.82
CA TYR A 241 4.50 -0.71 13.26
C TYR A 241 4.04 -0.59 14.74
N ASN A 242 3.23 -1.49 15.31
CA ASN A 242 2.72 -1.34 16.68
C ASN A 242 3.38 -2.22 17.76
N THR A 243 4.37 -3.06 17.44
CA THR A 243 4.91 -4.02 18.44
C THR A 243 6.27 -3.61 18.99
N TRP A 244 7.37 -4.04 18.39
CA TRP A 244 8.74 -3.83 18.86
C TRP A 244 9.57 -3.02 17.87
N THR A 245 10.75 -2.58 18.31
CA THR A 245 11.77 -2.02 17.41
C THR A 245 12.40 -3.15 16.61
N THR A 246 12.43 -2.98 15.29
CA THR A 246 12.99 -3.96 14.35
C THR A 246 14.47 -3.69 14.13
N PHE A 247 15.30 -4.73 14.02
CA PHE A 247 16.73 -4.62 13.74
C PHE A 247 17.12 -5.49 12.54
N ARG A 248 18.31 -5.26 12.00
CA ARG A 248 18.83 -6.01 10.85
C ARG A 248 18.96 -7.49 11.18
N GLY A 249 18.41 -8.35 10.32
CA GLY A 249 18.36 -9.80 10.53
C GLY A 249 17.25 -10.27 11.47
N ASP A 250 16.33 -9.39 11.89
CA ASP A 250 15.16 -9.79 12.65
C ASP A 250 14.26 -10.70 11.80
N THR A 251 13.83 -11.82 12.38
CA THR A 251 12.94 -12.81 11.76
C THR A 251 11.62 -12.95 12.50
N ARG A 252 11.37 -12.10 13.50
CA ARG A 252 10.17 -12.18 14.34
C ARG A 252 8.94 -11.73 13.56
N ILE A 253 7.98 -12.62 13.47
CA ILE A 253 6.67 -12.39 12.86
C ILE A 253 5.53 -12.51 13.88
N GLY A 254 5.84 -12.46 15.18
CA GLY A 254 4.90 -12.65 16.29
C GLY A 254 4.64 -14.12 16.63
N ASP A 255 3.75 -14.37 17.60
CA ASP A 255 3.43 -15.72 18.11
C ASP A 255 2.48 -16.53 17.19
N PHE A 256 2.37 -16.15 15.92
CA PHE A 256 1.46 -16.81 14.99
C PHE A 256 2.07 -18.13 14.49
N ARG A 257 1.29 -19.22 14.58
CA ARG A 257 1.62 -20.44 13.83
C ARG A 257 1.58 -20.12 12.33
N CYS A 258 2.74 -20.04 11.71
CA CYS A 258 2.83 -19.64 10.31
C CYS A 258 2.43 -20.79 9.39
N GLY A 259 1.46 -20.51 8.51
CA GLY A 259 1.18 -21.34 7.34
C GLY A 259 2.03 -20.88 6.16
N LYS A 260 1.47 -20.96 4.95
CA LYS A 260 2.07 -20.32 3.77
C LYS A 260 1.97 -18.80 3.91
N ILE A 261 3.10 -18.13 3.70
CA ILE A 261 3.23 -16.68 3.67
C ILE A 261 3.29 -16.26 2.21
N TYR A 262 2.45 -15.30 1.84
CA TYR A 262 2.43 -14.71 0.50
C TYR A 262 2.78 -13.25 0.59
N ARG A 263 3.50 -12.78 -0.42
CA ARG A 263 3.89 -11.38 -0.55
C ARG A 263 3.05 -10.73 -1.63
N LYS A 264 2.46 -9.58 -1.30
CA LYS A 264 1.64 -8.82 -2.24
C LYS A 264 2.55 -8.01 -3.16
N MET A 265 2.78 -8.54 -4.35
CA MET A 265 3.50 -7.88 -5.44
C MET A 265 2.53 -7.07 -6.30
N TYR A 266 2.99 -5.99 -6.92
CA TYR A 266 2.21 -5.30 -7.95
C TYR A 266 2.19 -6.13 -9.23
N ALA A 267 3.33 -6.72 -9.61
CA ALA A 267 3.36 -7.58 -10.79
C ALA A 267 2.61 -8.89 -10.56
N LEU A 268 1.87 -9.32 -11.60
CA LEU A 268 1.26 -10.63 -11.64
C LEU A 268 2.33 -11.73 -11.64
N GLN A 269 2.29 -12.61 -10.63
CA GLN A 269 3.18 -13.76 -10.52
C GLN A 269 2.65 -14.96 -11.35
N ILE A 270 2.58 -14.79 -12.68
CA ILE A 270 1.96 -15.77 -13.61
C ILE A 270 2.63 -17.15 -13.52
N GLU A 271 3.95 -17.21 -13.37
CA GLU A 271 4.69 -18.47 -13.26
C GLU A 271 4.41 -19.20 -11.95
N GLU A 272 4.17 -18.47 -10.85
CA GLU A 272 3.77 -19.08 -9.58
C GLU A 272 2.33 -19.55 -9.60
N ALA A 273 1.43 -18.79 -10.25
CA ALA A 273 0.03 -19.19 -10.42
C ALA A 273 -0.11 -20.50 -11.21
N ARG A 274 0.74 -20.72 -12.23
CA ARG A 274 0.75 -21.96 -13.04
C ARG A 274 1.14 -23.20 -12.25
N LYS A 275 2.00 -23.08 -11.22
CA LYS A 275 2.42 -24.21 -10.36
C LYS A 275 1.26 -24.83 -9.54
N TYR A 276 0.09 -24.18 -9.52
CA TYR A 276 -1.09 -24.63 -8.77
C TYR A 276 -2.27 -24.98 -9.68
N VAL A 277 -2.10 -24.90 -11.00
CA VAL A 277 -3.15 -25.19 -12.01
C VAL A 277 -2.86 -26.49 -12.79
N ASP A 278 -1.70 -27.10 -12.58
CA ASP A 278 -1.34 -28.44 -13.08
C ASP A 278 -1.39 -29.51 -11.97
#